data_AF-A0AAQ1CCQ3-F1
#
_entry.id   AF-A0AAQ1CCQ3-F1
#
_cell.length_a   1.000
_cell.length_b   1.000
_cell.length_c   1.000
_cell.angle_alpha   90.00
_cell.angle_beta   90.00
_cell.angle_gamma   90.00
#
_symmetry.space_group_name_H-M   'P 1'
#
loop_
_entity.id
_entity.type
_entity.pdbx_description
1 polymer ?
#
loop_
_entity_poly.entity_id
_entity_poly.type
_entity_poly.pdbx_seq_one_letter_code
_entity_poly.pdbx_strand_id
1 'polypeptide(L)'
;MLLFNTAVADVFYKQATTCPHCQSKHFSLINNSKLLRFTILPVAPLSISYQRQCDDCGHITDVPWYSLPVLEIISFIKYFIGLLVISYLLTTFILSSQRQSENEIHYLDTPKQFDTYFVLSEQFTGHPKRVNNLKVAQLIEFDDNTMTFRVGNYTYKYNKDIEIAMRTSMLVQDNYFASKTITLTKQQVHNFYRDNIIYKILRPELYSLFGGFVMHPPKPKPLYTGVKLDKNNQQGITYFKDGLYKEAIESFTLSAEAGYSWGQLNLAQMYRDGQGIPQDTAKAAYWLNKAALQSNPKAKIELAELCQSIDCTHLE
;
A
#
# COMPACT_ATOMS: atom_id res chain seq x y z
N MET A 1 -11.99 -7.17 -31.94
CA MET A 1 -13.14 -6.94 -32.82
C MET A 1 -14.39 -7.42 -32.08
N LEU A 2 -15.13 -6.50 -31.46
CA LEU A 2 -16.33 -6.81 -30.67
C LEU A 2 -17.46 -7.10 -31.66
N LEU A 3 -17.77 -8.39 -31.87
CA LEU A 3 -18.80 -8.79 -32.84
C LEU A 3 -20.14 -8.87 -32.13
N PHE A 4 -20.87 -7.75 -32.16
CA PHE A 4 -22.32 -7.80 -31.96
C PHE A 4 -22.92 -8.51 -33.17
N ASN A 5 -23.52 -9.67 -32.92
CA ASN A 5 -24.19 -10.44 -33.96
C ASN A 5 -25.65 -10.64 -33.61
N THR A 6 -26.46 -10.79 -34.65
CA THR A 6 -27.84 -11.26 -34.50
C THR A 6 -27.84 -12.78 -34.58
N ALA A 7 -28.52 -13.43 -33.64
CA ALA A 7 -28.68 -14.87 -33.63
C ALA A 7 -30.16 -15.22 -33.41
N VAL A 8 -30.60 -16.28 -34.09
CA VAL A 8 -31.88 -16.92 -33.81
C VAL A 8 -31.79 -17.60 -32.44
N ALA A 9 -32.88 -17.61 -31.68
CA ALA A 9 -32.92 -18.30 -30.40
C ALA A 9 -32.83 -19.82 -30.56
N ASP A 10 -32.06 -20.48 -29.69
CA ASP A 10 -32.00 -21.94 -29.65
C ASP A 10 -33.37 -22.50 -29.22
N VAL A 11 -33.87 -23.49 -29.96
CA VAL A 11 -35.19 -24.11 -29.75
C VAL A 11 -35.06 -25.17 -28.67
N PHE A 12 -35.56 -24.92 -27.46
CA PHE A 12 -35.44 -25.83 -26.33
C PHE A 12 -36.71 -26.59 -25.95
N TYR A 13 -37.83 -26.40 -26.67
CA TYR A 13 -39.11 -27.00 -26.26
C TYR A 13 -39.96 -27.51 -27.43
N LYS A 14 -40.02 -28.84 -27.60
CA LYS A 14 -40.97 -29.53 -28.49
C LYS A 14 -42.22 -29.91 -27.67
N GLN A 15 -43.16 -28.98 -27.48
CA GLN A 15 -44.49 -29.36 -26.98
C GLN A 15 -45.35 -29.77 -28.17
N ALA A 16 -45.60 -31.07 -28.30
CA ALA A 16 -46.43 -31.63 -29.36
C ALA A 16 -47.91 -31.28 -29.12
N THR A 17 -48.50 -30.50 -30.01
CA THR A 17 -49.95 -30.33 -30.11
C THR A 17 -50.43 -30.93 -31.43
N THR A 18 -51.74 -31.11 -31.60
CA THR A 18 -52.27 -31.60 -32.88
C THR A 18 -52.32 -30.46 -33.89
N CYS A 19 -51.75 -30.69 -35.07
CA CYS A 19 -51.80 -29.76 -36.19
C CYS A 19 -53.27 -29.54 -36.63
N PRO A 20 -53.75 -28.29 -36.76
CA PRO A 20 -55.13 -28.03 -37.16
C PRO A 20 -55.41 -28.43 -38.62
N HIS A 21 -54.37 -28.58 -39.44
CA HIS A 21 -54.49 -28.88 -40.86
C HIS A 21 -54.51 -30.39 -41.17
N CYS A 22 -53.56 -31.16 -40.62
CA CYS A 22 -53.41 -32.61 -40.91
C CYS A 22 -53.63 -33.53 -39.70
N GLN A 23 -53.98 -32.98 -38.53
CA GLN A 23 -54.17 -33.71 -37.26
C GLN A 23 -52.93 -34.45 -36.73
N SER A 24 -51.77 -34.30 -37.37
CA SER A 24 -50.51 -34.85 -36.87
C SER A 24 -50.16 -34.30 -35.49
N LYS A 25 -49.56 -35.15 -34.65
CA LYS A 25 -48.99 -34.76 -33.35
C LYS A 25 -47.63 -34.07 -33.49
N HIS A 26 -47.05 -34.03 -34.69
CA HIS A 26 -45.77 -33.38 -34.96
C HIS A 26 -45.94 -31.87 -35.22
N PHE A 27 -46.64 -31.15 -34.34
CA PHE A 27 -46.78 -29.70 -34.40
C PHE A 27 -45.96 -29.05 -33.29
N SER A 28 -44.80 -28.49 -33.66
CA SER A 28 -43.78 -28.03 -32.73
C SER A 28 -43.65 -26.51 -32.70
N LEU A 29 -43.27 -25.96 -31.55
CA LEU A 29 -43.01 -24.52 -31.36
C LEU A 29 -41.58 -24.20 -31.80
N ILE A 30 -41.43 -23.18 -32.63
CA ILE A 30 -40.17 -22.65 -33.16
C ILE A 30 -40.02 -21.21 -32.70
N ASN A 31 -38.81 -20.87 -32.23
CA ASN A 31 -38.46 -19.54 -31.79
C ASN A 31 -37.60 -18.84 -32.85
N ASN A 32 -38.20 -17.91 -33.60
CA ASN A 32 -37.55 -17.12 -34.65
C ASN A 32 -37.13 -15.72 -34.13
N SER A 33 -37.01 -15.57 -32.81
CA SER A 33 -36.64 -14.30 -32.20
C SER A 33 -35.21 -13.91 -32.57
N LYS A 34 -35.02 -12.62 -32.86
CA LYS A 34 -33.71 -12.02 -33.14
C LYS A 34 -33.23 -11.30 -31.90
N LEU A 35 -32.01 -11.61 -31.50
CA LEU A 35 -31.40 -11.08 -30.30
C LEU A 35 -30.12 -10.34 -30.68
N LEU A 36 -29.89 -9.19 -30.07
CA LEU A 36 -28.58 -8.58 -30.02
C LEU A 36 -27.77 -9.37 -28.98
N ARG A 37 -26.70 -10.03 -29.41
CA ARG A 37 -25.81 -10.77 -28.50
C ARG A 37 -24.39 -10.21 -28.55
N PHE A 38 -23.72 -10.25 -27.41
CA PHE A 38 -22.28 -10.06 -27.30
C PHE A 38 -21.64 -11.44 -27.15
N THR A 39 -20.94 -11.89 -28.20
CA THR A 39 -20.48 -13.29 -28.33
C THR A 39 -21.65 -14.28 -28.17
N ILE A 40 -21.76 -14.95 -27.02
CA ILE A 40 -22.84 -15.89 -26.67
C ILE A 40 -23.89 -15.27 -25.74
N LEU A 41 -23.59 -14.12 -25.13
CA LEU A 41 -24.43 -13.48 -24.13
C LEU A 41 -25.53 -12.63 -24.79
N PRO A 42 -26.81 -12.97 -24.66
CA PRO A 42 -27.88 -12.11 -25.13
C PRO A 42 -27.93 -10.81 -24.31
N VAL A 43 -27.94 -9.69 -25.03
CA VAL A 43 -27.95 -8.35 -24.47
C VAL A 43 -29.38 -7.81 -24.46
N ALA A 44 -30.04 -7.83 -25.62
CA ALA A 44 -31.41 -7.35 -25.75
C ALA A 44 -32.15 -8.06 -26.90
N PRO A 45 -33.47 -8.30 -26.79
CA PRO A 45 -34.27 -8.74 -27.92
C PRO A 45 -34.47 -7.61 -28.93
N LEU A 46 -34.23 -7.89 -30.21
CA LEU A 46 -34.53 -6.98 -31.33
C LEU A 46 -35.93 -7.24 -31.88
N SER A 47 -36.32 -8.51 -31.96
CA SER A 47 -37.67 -8.92 -32.33
C SER A 47 -38.01 -10.25 -31.67
N ILE A 48 -39.21 -10.36 -31.12
CA ILE A 48 -39.72 -11.60 -30.54
C ILE A 48 -40.72 -12.20 -31.53
N SER A 49 -40.45 -13.40 -32.03
CA SER A 49 -41.31 -14.08 -32.99
C SER A 49 -41.34 -15.58 -32.71
N TYR A 50 -42.54 -16.12 -32.57
CA TYR A 50 -42.80 -17.53 -32.30
C TYR A 50 -43.79 -18.06 -33.32
N GLN A 51 -43.49 -19.23 -33.85
CA GLN A 51 -44.33 -19.92 -34.82
C GLN A 51 -44.47 -21.36 -34.41
N ARG A 52 -45.59 -21.99 -34.75
CA ARG A 52 -45.68 -23.45 -34.74
C ARG A 52 -45.58 -23.96 -36.16
N GLN A 53 -44.82 -25.02 -36.36
CA GLN A 53 -44.67 -25.68 -37.64
C GLN A 53 -44.98 -27.17 -37.50
N CYS A 54 -45.71 -27.70 -38.47
CA CYS A 54 -45.99 -29.13 -38.57
C CYS A 54 -44.92 -29.83 -39.41
N ASP A 55 -44.26 -30.83 -38.83
CA ASP A 55 -43.18 -31.56 -39.52
C ASP A 55 -43.73 -32.42 -40.69
N ASP A 56 -44.99 -32.89 -40.61
CA ASP A 56 -45.58 -33.80 -41.60
C ASP A 56 -46.24 -33.09 -42.80
N CYS A 57 -46.80 -31.90 -42.61
CA CYS A 57 -47.51 -31.18 -43.68
C CYS A 57 -46.97 -29.77 -43.97
N GLY A 58 -45.97 -29.30 -43.21
CA GLY A 58 -45.37 -27.98 -43.39
C GLY A 58 -46.27 -26.80 -42.98
N HIS A 59 -47.45 -27.04 -42.41
CA HIS A 59 -48.36 -25.96 -41.97
C HIS A 59 -47.74 -25.12 -40.84
N ILE A 60 -47.85 -23.79 -40.94
CA ILE A 60 -47.26 -22.82 -39.99
C ILE A 60 -48.36 -21.92 -39.41
N THR A 61 -48.31 -21.66 -38.11
CA THR A 61 -49.17 -20.67 -37.44
C THR A 61 -48.35 -19.76 -36.52
N ASP A 62 -48.59 -18.45 -36.56
CA ASP A 62 -47.97 -17.51 -35.62
C ASP A 62 -48.54 -17.70 -34.20
N VAL A 63 -47.66 -17.58 -33.20
CA VAL A 63 -48.00 -17.73 -31.79
C VAL A 63 -47.73 -16.41 -31.05
N PRO A 64 -48.75 -15.73 -30.52
CA PRO A 64 -48.52 -14.53 -29.75
C PRO A 64 -47.82 -14.86 -28.41
N TRP A 65 -46.94 -13.96 -27.96
CA TRP A 65 -46.07 -14.18 -26.79
C TRP A 65 -46.83 -14.53 -25.50
N TYR A 66 -48.04 -14.00 -25.30
CA TYR A 66 -48.86 -14.25 -24.12
C TYR A 66 -49.52 -15.64 -24.11
N SER A 67 -49.48 -16.35 -25.24
CA SER A 67 -50.00 -17.73 -25.37
C SER A 67 -48.90 -18.79 -25.22
N LEU A 68 -47.66 -18.35 -24.94
CA LEU A 68 -46.53 -19.25 -24.74
C LEU A 68 -46.66 -20.02 -23.41
N PRO A 69 -46.04 -21.21 -23.32
CA PRO A 69 -45.92 -21.91 -22.04
C PRO A 69 -45.23 -21.04 -20.98
N VAL A 70 -45.66 -21.16 -19.73
CA VAL A 70 -45.14 -20.38 -18.60
C VAL A 70 -43.61 -20.45 -18.49
N LEU A 71 -43.02 -21.62 -18.72
CA LEU A 71 -41.56 -21.80 -18.71
C LEU A 71 -40.85 -20.96 -19.79
N GLU A 72 -41.43 -20.82 -20.97
CA GLU A 72 -40.84 -20.04 -22.07
C GLU A 72 -40.94 -18.53 -21.77
N ILE A 73 -42.06 -18.09 -21.18
CA ILE A 73 -42.26 -16.71 -20.69
C ILE A 73 -41.22 -16.37 -19.63
N ILE A 74 -41.01 -17.25 -18.63
CA ILE A 74 -39.97 -17.06 -17.60
C ILE A 74 -38.57 -17.00 -18.23
N SER A 75 -38.35 -17.77 -19.30
CA SER A 75 -37.07 -17.79 -20.00
C SER A 75 -36.72 -16.44 -20.66
N PHE A 76 -37.66 -15.51 -20.84
CA PHE A 76 -37.37 -14.19 -21.43
C PHE A 76 -36.33 -13.40 -20.64
N ILE A 77 -36.23 -13.62 -19.33
CA ILE A 77 -35.21 -13.00 -18.48
C ILE A 77 -33.81 -13.28 -19.03
N LYS A 78 -33.60 -14.47 -19.62
CA LYS A 78 -32.31 -14.84 -20.20
C LYS A 78 -31.86 -13.88 -21.29
N TYR A 79 -32.79 -13.27 -22.02
CA TYR A 79 -32.49 -12.34 -23.11
C TYR A 79 -32.04 -10.95 -22.64
N PHE A 80 -32.20 -10.65 -21.36
CA PHE A 80 -31.80 -9.38 -20.75
C PHE A 80 -30.60 -9.52 -19.81
N ILE A 81 -30.01 -10.72 -19.66
CA ILE A 81 -28.87 -10.94 -18.77
C ILE A 81 -27.71 -9.98 -19.09
N GLY A 82 -27.42 -9.75 -20.38
CA GLY A 82 -26.38 -8.79 -20.78
C GLY A 82 -26.68 -7.37 -20.32
N LEU A 83 -27.93 -6.89 -20.45
CA LEU A 83 -28.34 -5.58 -19.94
C LEU A 83 -28.25 -5.49 -18.41
N LEU A 84 -28.62 -6.55 -17.70
CA LEU A 84 -28.49 -6.60 -16.24
C LEU A 84 -27.03 -6.54 -15.80
N VAL A 85 -26.14 -7.28 -16.47
CA VAL A 85 -24.69 -7.24 -16.22
C VAL A 85 -24.12 -5.86 -16.52
N ILE A 86 -24.48 -5.25 -17.65
CA ILE A 86 -24.03 -3.90 -18.01
C ILE A 86 -24.52 -2.87 -16.98
N SER A 87 -25.80 -2.94 -16.61
CA SER A 87 -26.39 -2.06 -15.58
C SER A 87 -25.66 -2.22 -14.26
N TYR A 88 -25.41 -3.46 -13.82
CA TYR A 88 -24.66 -3.74 -12.59
C TYR A 88 -23.26 -3.13 -12.65
N LEU A 89 -22.49 -3.40 -13.71
CA LEU A 89 -21.15 -2.85 -13.89
C LEU A 89 -21.14 -1.32 -13.95
N LEU A 90 -22.13 -0.71 -14.60
CA LEU A 90 -22.25 0.73 -14.68
C LEU A 90 -22.59 1.33 -13.31
N THR A 91 -23.51 0.73 -12.56
CA THR A 91 -23.84 1.17 -11.20
C THR A 91 -22.65 1.03 -10.25
N THR A 92 -21.92 -0.07 -10.28
CA THR A 92 -20.72 -0.23 -9.44
C THR A 92 -19.63 0.75 -9.83
N PHE A 93 -19.44 1.01 -11.14
CA PHE A 93 -18.51 2.04 -11.61
C PHE A 93 -18.89 3.43 -11.11
N ILE A 94 -20.16 3.85 -11.24
CA ILE A 94 -20.64 5.15 -10.76
C ILE A 94 -20.46 5.28 -9.25
N LEU A 95 -20.91 4.28 -8.49
CA LEU A 95 -20.78 4.27 -7.03
C LEU A 95 -19.31 4.32 -6.60
N SER A 96 -18.43 3.60 -7.30
CA SER A 96 -16.98 3.63 -7.03
C SER A 96 -16.37 5.00 -7.31
N SER A 97 -16.81 5.66 -8.39
CA SER A 97 -16.37 7.00 -8.75
C SER A 97 -16.83 8.05 -7.74
N GLN A 98 -18.09 7.97 -7.29
CA GLN A 98 -18.64 8.85 -6.26
C GLN A 98 -17.87 8.70 -4.94
N ARG A 99 -17.65 7.45 -4.51
CA ARG A 99 -16.89 7.15 -3.30
C ARG A 99 -15.45 7.68 -3.35
N GLN A 100 -14.82 7.62 -4.53
CA GLN A 100 -13.48 8.20 -4.70
C GLN A 100 -13.50 9.71 -4.49
N SER A 101 -14.45 10.42 -5.10
CA SER A 101 -14.58 11.88 -4.92
C SER A 101 -14.88 12.25 -3.46
N GLU A 102 -15.75 11.50 -2.78
CA GLU A 102 -16.02 11.71 -1.35
C GLU A 102 -14.77 11.54 -0.48
N ASN A 103 -13.96 10.50 -0.76
CA ASN A 103 -12.70 10.29 -0.06
C ASN A 103 -11.72 11.45 -0.28
N GLU A 104 -11.59 11.95 -1.52
CA GLU A 104 -10.71 13.07 -1.83
C GLU A 104 -11.12 14.35 -1.11
N ILE A 105 -12.43 14.65 -1.08
CA ILE A 105 -12.99 15.79 -0.31
C ILE A 105 -12.71 15.59 1.19
N HIS A 106 -12.93 14.39 1.72
CA HIS A 106 -12.63 14.09 3.11
C HIS A 106 -11.14 14.29 3.44
N TYR A 107 -10.23 13.91 2.55
CA TYR A 107 -8.79 14.12 2.74
C TYR A 107 -8.42 15.61 2.71
N LEU A 108 -9.08 16.38 1.85
CA LEU A 108 -8.92 17.83 1.76
C LEU A 108 -9.39 18.54 3.04
N ASP A 109 -10.54 18.15 3.59
CA ASP A 109 -11.10 18.72 4.82
C ASP A 109 -10.33 18.29 6.09
N THR A 110 -9.79 17.08 6.09
CA THR A 110 -9.11 16.48 7.25
C THR A 110 -7.67 16.07 6.92
N PRO A 111 -6.78 17.03 6.60
CA PRO A 111 -5.45 16.72 6.11
C PRO A 111 -4.64 15.89 7.11
N LYS A 112 -3.80 15.01 6.59
CA LYS A 112 -2.82 14.22 7.35
C LYS A 112 -1.46 14.34 6.70
N GLN A 113 -0.43 14.23 7.55
CA GLN A 113 0.95 14.25 7.07
C GLN A 113 1.14 13.15 6.01
N PHE A 114 1.86 13.49 4.95
CA PHE A 114 2.12 12.64 3.78
C PHE A 114 0.93 12.34 2.87
N ASP A 115 -0.22 12.99 3.08
CA ASP A 115 -1.23 13.09 2.03
C ASP A 115 -0.57 13.62 0.74
N THR A 116 -0.86 12.94 -0.36
CA THR A 116 -0.13 13.08 -1.61
C THR A 116 -1.08 13.56 -2.71
N TYR A 117 -0.70 14.65 -3.35
CA TYR A 117 -1.53 15.44 -4.25
C TYR A 117 -0.94 15.38 -5.65
N PHE A 118 -1.75 15.04 -6.63
CA PHE A 118 -1.36 15.11 -8.02
C PHE A 118 -1.75 16.49 -8.53
N VAL A 119 -0.75 17.22 -9.04
CA VAL A 119 -0.89 18.64 -9.31
C VAL A 119 -0.42 19.00 -10.72
N LEU A 120 -1.05 20.02 -11.30
CA LEU A 120 -0.54 20.71 -12.47
C LEU A 120 0.59 21.64 -12.04
N SER A 121 1.83 21.28 -12.39
CA SER A 121 3.06 21.89 -11.85
C SER A 121 3.05 23.42 -11.87
N GLU A 122 2.68 24.02 -12.99
CA GLU A 122 2.81 25.46 -13.21
C GLU A 122 1.85 26.27 -12.36
N GLN A 123 0.59 25.86 -12.35
CA GLN A 123 -0.47 26.55 -11.62
C GLN A 123 -0.33 26.35 -10.11
N PHE A 124 0.18 25.19 -9.68
CA PHE A 124 0.43 24.91 -8.27
C PHE A 124 1.67 25.65 -7.72
N THR A 125 2.70 25.86 -8.54
CA THR A 125 3.98 26.48 -8.11
C THR A 125 4.18 27.94 -8.53
N GLY A 126 3.30 28.50 -9.37
CA GLY A 126 3.29 29.92 -9.75
C GLY A 126 4.34 30.36 -10.78
N HIS A 127 4.95 29.45 -11.55
CA HIS A 127 5.99 29.77 -12.56
C HIS A 127 5.44 29.72 -14.01
N PRO A 128 5.93 30.57 -14.96
CA PRO A 128 5.31 30.71 -16.28
C PRO A 128 5.67 29.59 -17.30
N LYS A 129 4.61 28.95 -17.82
CA LYS A 129 4.37 28.30 -19.13
C LYS A 129 5.53 27.61 -19.87
N ARG A 130 5.70 26.30 -19.64
CA ARG A 130 6.12 25.29 -20.63
C ARG A 130 5.53 23.90 -20.35
N VAL A 131 4.60 23.48 -21.23
CA VAL A 131 4.00 22.14 -21.39
C VAL A 131 3.34 21.57 -20.11
N ASN A 132 2.04 21.27 -20.18
CA ASN A 132 1.25 20.65 -19.09
C ASN A 132 1.94 19.39 -18.53
N ASN A 133 2.69 19.58 -17.45
CA ASN A 133 3.44 18.53 -16.78
C ASN A 133 2.85 18.30 -15.39
N LEU A 134 2.60 17.02 -15.09
CA LEU A 134 2.04 16.58 -13.83
C LEU A 134 3.16 16.47 -12.80
N LYS A 135 2.88 16.84 -11.56
CA LYS A 135 3.81 16.68 -10.44
C LYS A 135 3.10 16.06 -9.25
N VAL A 136 3.92 15.61 -8.32
CA VAL A 136 3.49 15.17 -7.00
C VAL A 136 3.84 16.26 -5.99
N ALA A 137 2.85 16.72 -5.24
CA ALA A 137 3.03 17.49 -4.03
C ALA A 137 2.69 16.62 -2.83
N GLN A 138 3.44 16.72 -1.75
CA GLN A 138 3.19 15.95 -0.55
C GLN A 138 3.12 16.88 0.66
N LEU A 139 2.06 16.72 1.44
CA LEU A 139 1.82 17.52 2.64
C LEU A 139 2.81 17.10 3.73
N ILE A 140 3.50 18.08 4.31
CA ILE A 140 4.48 17.83 5.38
C ILE A 140 4.06 18.44 6.71
N GLU A 141 3.37 19.58 6.67
CA GLU A 141 2.88 20.30 7.84
C GLU A 141 1.56 20.97 7.49
N PHE A 142 0.68 21.10 8.47
CA PHE A 142 -0.58 21.80 8.34
C PHE A 142 -1.03 22.28 9.72
N ASP A 143 -1.73 23.40 9.73
CA ASP A 143 -2.40 23.96 10.91
C ASP A 143 -3.87 24.25 10.56
N ASP A 144 -4.55 25.08 11.35
CA ASP A 144 -5.95 25.42 11.12
C ASP A 144 -6.17 26.20 9.82
N ASN A 145 -5.20 26.97 9.34
CA ASN A 145 -5.34 27.91 8.23
C ASN A 145 -4.42 27.61 7.04
N THR A 146 -3.28 26.93 7.25
CA THR A 146 -2.24 26.73 6.24
C THR A 146 -1.85 25.26 6.07
N MET A 147 -1.33 24.97 4.88
CA MET A 147 -0.83 23.66 4.47
C MET A 147 0.50 23.85 3.76
N THR A 148 1.54 23.19 4.24
CA THR A 148 2.89 23.25 3.68
C THR A 148 3.22 21.97 2.96
N PHE A 149 3.61 22.11 1.69
CA PHE A 149 3.91 21.01 0.78
C PHE A 149 5.38 21.02 0.39
N ARG A 150 5.92 19.81 0.21
CA ARG A 150 7.12 19.59 -0.62
C ARG A 150 6.67 19.13 -2.01
N VAL A 151 7.34 19.62 -3.06
CA VAL A 151 6.95 19.32 -4.45
C VAL A 151 8.04 18.52 -5.15
N GLY A 152 7.66 17.52 -5.94
CA GLY A 152 8.59 16.68 -6.69
C GLY A 152 9.44 17.47 -7.68
N ASN A 153 10.71 17.10 -7.78
CA ASN A 153 11.62 17.58 -8.83
C ASN A 153 11.29 16.96 -10.19
N TYR A 154 10.68 15.77 -10.20
CA TYR A 154 10.27 15.05 -11.39
C TYR A 154 8.92 15.55 -11.93
N THR A 155 8.80 15.56 -13.25
CA THR A 155 7.58 15.84 -14.00
C THR A 155 7.11 14.60 -14.74
N TYR A 156 5.80 14.42 -14.84
CA TYR A 156 5.16 13.27 -15.47
C TYR A 156 4.22 13.70 -16.57
N LYS A 157 4.05 12.84 -17.57
CA LYS A 157 3.14 13.09 -18.69
C LYS A 157 1.74 12.53 -18.41
N TYR A 158 1.65 11.39 -17.75
CA TYR A 158 0.39 10.71 -17.47
C TYR A 158 0.29 10.26 -16.01
N ASN A 159 -0.93 10.09 -15.51
CA ASN A 159 -1.19 9.58 -14.15
C ASN A 159 -0.51 8.24 -13.89
N LYS A 160 -0.52 7.33 -14.89
CA LYS A 160 0.13 6.02 -14.77
C LYS A 160 1.63 6.12 -14.48
N ASP A 161 2.31 7.18 -14.94
CA ASP A 161 3.75 7.33 -14.75
C ASP A 161 4.06 7.74 -13.29
N ILE A 162 3.16 8.54 -12.68
CA ILE A 162 3.20 8.85 -11.25
C ILE A 162 2.95 7.58 -10.44
N GLU A 163 1.93 6.80 -10.80
CA GLU A 163 1.61 5.54 -10.10
C GLU A 163 2.75 4.52 -10.20
N ILE A 164 3.45 4.45 -11.35
CA ILE A 164 4.65 3.64 -11.50
C ILE A 164 5.75 4.14 -10.55
N ALA A 165 5.99 5.45 -10.49
CA ALA A 165 6.99 6.03 -9.58
C ALA A 165 6.69 5.73 -8.10
N MET A 166 5.41 5.75 -7.71
CA MET A 166 4.99 5.35 -6.36
C MET A 166 5.24 3.87 -6.13
N ARG A 167 4.81 3.00 -7.06
CA ARG A 167 4.99 1.54 -6.97
C ARG A 167 6.46 1.14 -6.86
N THR A 168 7.35 1.85 -7.55
CA THR A 168 8.81 1.62 -7.47
C THR A 168 9.47 2.39 -6.32
N SER A 169 8.70 2.96 -5.40
CA SER A 169 9.19 3.70 -4.23
C SER A 169 10.13 4.86 -4.57
N MET A 170 9.92 5.53 -5.71
CA MET A 170 10.75 6.69 -6.09
C MET A 170 10.57 7.88 -5.14
N LEU A 171 9.38 8.03 -4.54
CA LEU A 171 9.07 9.17 -3.67
C LEU A 171 9.93 9.23 -2.41
N VAL A 172 10.54 8.11 -2.00
CA VAL A 172 11.45 8.06 -0.86
C VAL A 172 12.92 8.20 -1.25
N GLN A 173 13.24 8.26 -2.55
CA GLN A 173 14.62 8.47 -2.98
C GLN A 173 15.10 9.88 -2.64
N ASP A 174 16.40 9.97 -2.37
CA ASP A 174 17.07 11.25 -2.17
C ASP A 174 16.81 12.17 -3.37
N ASN A 175 16.55 13.45 -3.09
CA ASN A 175 16.25 14.48 -4.09
C ASN A 175 14.98 14.25 -4.93
N TYR A 176 14.10 13.30 -4.59
CA TYR A 176 12.81 13.21 -5.27
C TYR A 176 11.98 14.48 -5.08
N PHE A 177 11.88 14.95 -3.84
CA PHE A 177 11.23 16.20 -3.49
C PHE A 177 12.25 17.34 -3.43
N ALA A 178 11.84 18.53 -3.88
CA ALA A 178 12.60 19.76 -3.71
C ALA A 178 12.78 20.06 -2.21
N SER A 179 13.93 20.64 -1.86
CA SER A 179 14.19 21.14 -0.51
C SER A 179 13.31 22.35 -0.17
N LYS A 180 12.98 23.17 -1.18
CA LYS A 180 12.08 24.31 -1.03
C LYS A 180 10.64 23.82 -0.89
N THR A 181 9.97 24.27 0.16
CA THR A 181 8.57 24.01 0.43
C THR A 181 7.69 25.16 -0.07
N ILE A 182 6.40 24.87 -0.22
CA ILE A 182 5.37 25.83 -0.59
C ILE A 182 4.29 25.78 0.47
N THR A 183 4.01 26.92 1.09
CA THR A 183 2.91 27.07 2.04
C THR A 183 1.74 27.76 1.35
N LEU A 184 0.57 27.14 1.43
CA LEU A 184 -0.68 27.63 0.87
C LEU A 184 -1.71 27.75 1.99
N THR A 185 -2.63 28.71 1.88
CA THR A 185 -3.81 28.72 2.76
C THR A 185 -4.72 27.55 2.39
N LYS A 186 -5.47 27.00 3.35
CA LYS A 186 -6.46 25.94 3.07
C LYS A 186 -7.42 26.38 1.98
N GLN A 187 -7.92 27.63 2.04
CA GLN A 187 -8.81 28.17 1.01
C GLN A 187 -8.19 28.10 -0.39
N GLN A 188 -6.90 28.39 -0.54
CA GLN A 188 -6.21 28.24 -1.82
C GLN A 188 -6.14 26.79 -2.26
N VAL A 189 -5.86 25.84 -1.37
CA VAL A 189 -5.84 24.41 -1.69
C VAL A 189 -7.23 23.93 -2.13
N HIS A 190 -8.30 24.37 -1.46
CA HIS A 190 -9.68 24.09 -1.87
C HIS A 190 -10.02 24.67 -3.25
N ASN A 191 -9.57 25.90 -3.53
CA ASN A 191 -9.75 26.51 -4.84
C ASN A 191 -8.96 25.73 -5.90
N PHE A 192 -7.72 25.32 -5.61
CA PHE A 192 -6.93 24.51 -6.53
C PHE A 192 -7.56 23.15 -6.85
N TYR A 193 -8.23 22.52 -5.88
CA TYR A 193 -9.00 21.31 -6.15
C TYR A 193 -10.21 21.59 -7.05
N ARG A 194 -10.97 22.65 -6.74
CA ARG A 194 -12.14 23.08 -7.54
C ARG A 194 -11.77 23.45 -8.98
N ASP A 195 -10.63 24.10 -9.15
CA ASP A 195 -10.11 24.55 -10.45
C ASP A 195 -9.36 23.42 -11.18
N ASN A 196 -9.35 22.20 -10.64
CA ASN A 196 -8.69 21.01 -11.19
C ASN A 196 -7.16 21.18 -11.37
N ILE A 197 -6.56 22.09 -10.61
CA ILE A 197 -5.10 22.22 -10.47
C ILE A 197 -4.57 21.06 -9.64
N ILE A 198 -5.26 20.74 -8.54
CA ILE A 198 -5.16 19.47 -7.83
C ILE A 198 -6.28 18.59 -8.37
N TYR A 199 -5.95 17.48 -9.02
CA TYR A 199 -6.95 16.63 -9.69
C TYR A 199 -7.02 15.20 -9.13
N LYS A 200 -6.17 14.87 -8.15
CA LYS A 200 -6.22 13.61 -7.41
C LYS A 200 -5.55 13.80 -6.05
N ILE A 201 -6.19 13.31 -4.99
CA ILE A 201 -5.66 13.33 -3.62
C ILE A 201 -5.61 11.89 -3.11
N LEU A 202 -4.46 11.49 -2.58
CA LEU A 202 -4.22 10.15 -2.09
C LEU A 202 -3.73 10.21 -0.65
N ARG A 203 -4.33 9.39 0.20
CA ARG A 203 -3.86 9.15 1.56
C ARG A 203 -3.11 7.83 1.62
N PRO A 204 -1.84 7.80 2.04
CA PRO A 204 -1.10 6.55 2.20
C PRO A 204 -1.78 5.61 3.20
N GLU A 205 -1.82 4.32 2.87
CA GLU A 205 -2.11 3.28 3.85
C GLU A 205 -0.79 2.85 4.48
N LEU A 206 -0.66 3.08 5.79
CA LEU A 206 0.61 3.02 6.52
C LEU A 206 1.65 3.99 5.94
N TYR A 207 2.51 3.49 5.06
CA TYR A 207 3.62 4.23 4.44
C TYR A 207 3.61 4.13 2.91
N SER A 208 2.53 3.58 2.34
CA SER A 208 2.51 3.12 0.96
C SER A 208 1.33 3.65 0.14
N LEU A 209 1.59 3.85 -1.14
CA LEU A 209 0.59 4.07 -2.18
C LEU A 209 0.93 3.14 -3.35
N PHE A 210 -0.09 2.48 -3.91
CA PHE A 210 0.08 1.52 -5.02
C PHE A 210 1.10 0.41 -4.75
N GLY A 211 1.27 0.02 -3.48
CA GLY A 211 2.20 -1.03 -3.04
C GLY A 211 3.66 -0.61 -2.88
N GLY A 212 4.01 0.64 -3.16
CA GLY A 212 5.37 1.16 -2.94
C GLY A 212 5.42 2.25 -1.88
N PHE A 213 6.60 2.50 -1.32
CA PHE A 213 6.80 3.45 -0.23
C PHE A 213 6.77 4.89 -0.73
N VAL A 214 6.01 5.74 -0.03
CA VAL A 214 5.93 7.19 -0.30
C VAL A 214 6.43 8.05 0.85
N MET A 215 6.82 7.39 1.94
CA MET A 215 7.49 7.95 3.11
C MET A 215 8.36 6.87 3.74
N HIS A 216 9.43 7.28 4.42
CA HIS A 216 10.26 6.35 5.16
C HIS A 216 9.49 5.83 6.38
N PRO A 217 9.38 4.50 6.57
CA PRO A 217 8.85 3.98 7.82
C PRO A 217 9.72 4.44 8.98
N PRO A 218 9.12 4.72 10.16
CA PRO A 218 9.90 5.05 11.34
C PRO A 218 10.85 3.89 11.63
N LYS A 219 12.09 4.21 12.04
CA LYS A 219 13.03 3.19 12.45
C LYS A 219 12.38 2.34 13.55
N PRO A 220 12.37 1.01 13.43
CA PRO A 220 11.77 0.17 14.45
C PRO A 220 12.44 0.46 15.79
N LYS A 221 11.64 0.53 16.85
CA LYS A 221 12.21 0.58 18.20
C LYS A 221 13.10 -0.66 18.35
N PRO A 222 14.32 -0.54 18.89
CA PRO A 222 15.20 -1.69 19.06
C PRO A 222 14.48 -2.76 19.89
N LEU A 223 14.47 -4.00 19.40
CA LEU A 223 13.79 -5.14 20.04
C LEU A 223 14.32 -5.43 21.46
N TYR A 224 15.55 -5.00 21.73
CA TYR A 224 16.20 -5.11 23.02
C TYR A 224 16.44 -3.72 23.59
N THR A 225 15.80 -3.42 24.73
CA THR A 225 16.16 -2.28 25.60
C THR A 225 17.40 -2.65 26.41
N GLY A 226 18.50 -2.94 25.70
CA GLY A 226 19.76 -3.25 26.32
C GLY A 226 20.33 -2.08 27.08
N VAL A 227 21.37 -2.36 27.88
CA VAL A 227 22.13 -1.30 28.51
C VAL A 227 22.68 -0.39 27.41
N LYS A 228 22.36 0.91 27.50
CA LYS A 228 22.92 1.91 26.61
C LYS A 228 24.40 2.10 26.96
N LEU A 229 25.25 1.50 26.14
CA LEU A 229 26.69 1.68 26.24
C LEU A 229 27.09 3.02 25.62
N ASP A 230 28.08 3.69 26.19
CA ASP A 230 28.67 4.88 25.57
C ASP A 230 29.41 4.52 24.27
N LYS A 231 29.68 5.54 23.46
CA LYS A 231 30.30 5.37 22.14
C LYS A 231 31.65 4.66 22.22
N ASN A 232 32.50 5.01 23.18
CA ASN A 232 33.85 4.46 23.28
C ASN A 232 33.79 3.00 23.73
N ASN A 233 32.89 2.66 24.64
CA ASN A 233 32.69 1.25 25.01
C ASN A 233 32.14 0.41 23.86
N GLN A 234 31.21 0.93 23.05
CA GLN A 234 30.73 0.22 21.85
C GLN A 234 31.85 -0.02 20.84
N GLN A 235 32.71 0.99 20.64
CA GLN A 235 33.87 0.89 19.76
C GLN A 235 34.90 -0.13 20.28
N GLY A 236 35.20 -0.09 21.58
CA GLY A 236 36.08 -1.06 22.23
C GLY A 236 35.58 -2.50 22.11
N ILE A 237 34.27 -2.74 22.26
CA ILE A 237 33.67 -4.07 22.05
C ILE A 237 33.88 -4.55 20.61
N THR A 238 33.78 -3.65 19.63
CA THR A 238 34.03 -3.99 18.22
C THR A 238 35.48 -4.39 18.02
N TYR A 239 36.44 -3.56 18.45
CA TYR A 239 37.87 -3.87 18.35
C TYR A 239 38.26 -5.15 19.06
N PHE A 240 37.71 -5.39 20.25
CA PHE A 240 37.97 -6.60 21.02
C PHE A 240 37.53 -7.86 20.26
N LYS A 241 36.34 -7.84 19.65
CA LYS A 241 35.83 -8.96 18.82
C LYS A 241 36.68 -9.21 17.58
N ASP A 242 37.25 -8.15 17.03
CA ASP A 242 38.14 -8.22 15.86
C ASP A 242 39.59 -8.62 16.24
N GLY A 243 39.87 -8.87 17.53
CA GLY A 243 41.19 -9.22 18.05
C GLY A 243 42.18 -8.05 18.12
N LEU A 244 41.70 -6.82 17.91
CA LEU A 244 42.46 -5.58 17.96
C LEU A 244 42.56 -5.08 19.42
N TYR A 245 43.32 -5.81 20.24
CA TYR A 245 43.31 -5.59 21.68
C TYR A 245 43.86 -4.22 22.11
N LYS A 246 44.83 -3.64 21.38
CA LYS A 246 45.39 -2.33 21.75
C LYS A 246 44.34 -1.22 21.59
N GLU A 247 43.64 -1.21 20.46
CA GLU A 247 42.58 -0.28 20.13
C GLU A 247 41.36 -0.47 21.05
N ALA A 248 41.07 -1.72 21.44
CA ALA A 248 40.06 -2.05 22.43
C ALA A 248 40.40 -1.45 23.81
N ILE A 249 41.65 -1.60 24.28
CA ILE A 249 42.12 -1.04 25.56
C ILE A 249 41.99 0.48 25.54
N GLU A 250 42.46 1.14 24.48
CA GLU A 250 42.35 2.60 24.36
C GLU A 250 40.89 3.06 24.44
N SER A 251 40.00 2.38 23.70
CA SER A 251 38.57 2.71 23.69
C SER A 251 37.89 2.45 25.03
N PHE A 252 38.21 1.33 25.70
CA PHE A 252 37.68 1.04 27.03
C PHE A 252 38.24 1.97 28.09
N THR A 253 39.50 2.39 27.98
CA THR A 253 40.12 3.38 28.88
C THR A 253 39.39 4.71 28.79
N LEU A 254 39.14 5.20 27.57
CA LEU A 254 38.37 6.44 27.37
C LEU A 254 36.95 6.36 27.96
N SER A 255 36.28 5.21 27.84
CA SER A 255 34.98 4.99 28.47
C SER A 255 35.07 4.90 30.00
N ALA A 256 36.07 4.18 30.51
CA ALA A 256 36.27 3.94 31.93
C ALA A 256 36.61 5.22 32.71
N GLU A 257 37.50 6.04 32.15
CA GLU A 257 37.90 7.34 32.67
C GLU A 257 36.77 8.37 32.60
N ALA A 258 35.92 8.29 31.56
CA ALA A 258 34.69 9.07 31.48
C ALA A 258 33.60 8.61 32.49
N GLY A 259 33.89 7.60 33.30
CA GLY A 259 33.04 7.15 34.40
C GLY A 259 31.99 6.11 34.00
N TYR A 260 31.98 5.59 32.78
CA TYR A 260 30.96 4.62 32.36
C TYR A 260 31.25 3.23 32.94
N SER A 261 30.32 2.71 33.75
CA SER A 261 30.49 1.45 34.47
C SER A 261 30.75 0.23 33.57
N TRP A 262 30.24 0.21 32.34
CA TRP A 262 30.52 -0.88 31.40
C TRP A 262 31.89 -0.78 30.73
N GLY A 263 32.42 0.43 30.50
CA GLY A 263 33.80 0.62 30.07
C GLY A 263 34.78 0.22 31.17
N GLN A 264 34.49 0.60 32.41
CA GLN A 264 35.27 0.19 33.59
C GLN A 264 35.30 -1.33 33.73
N LEU A 265 34.14 -2.00 33.62
CA LEU A 265 34.06 -3.46 33.62
C LEU A 265 34.91 -4.09 32.51
N ASN A 266 34.75 -3.63 31.27
CA ASN A 266 35.46 -4.22 30.13
C ASN A 266 36.99 -4.00 30.25
N LEU A 267 37.43 -2.81 30.67
CA LEU A 267 38.84 -2.55 30.95
C LEU A 267 39.38 -3.45 32.05
N ALA A 268 38.59 -3.67 33.11
CA ALA A 268 38.98 -4.55 34.19
C ALA A 268 39.17 -6.00 33.74
N GLN A 269 38.31 -6.49 32.86
CA GLN A 269 38.43 -7.83 32.27
C GLN A 269 39.72 -7.96 31.45
N MET A 270 40.09 -6.93 30.69
CA MET A 270 41.36 -6.96 29.94
C MET A 270 42.58 -7.02 30.87
N TYR A 271 42.57 -6.32 32.02
CA TYR A 271 43.60 -6.45 33.05
C TYR A 271 43.58 -7.80 33.76
N ARG A 272 42.41 -8.37 34.04
CA ARG A 272 42.27 -9.67 34.70
C ARG A 272 42.80 -10.81 33.84
N ASP A 273 42.49 -10.77 32.54
CA ASP A 273 42.76 -11.85 31.60
C ASP A 273 44.06 -11.64 30.80
N GLY A 274 44.72 -10.48 30.96
CA GLY A 274 45.97 -10.17 30.27
C GLY A 274 45.84 -10.02 28.76
N GLN A 275 44.68 -9.54 28.27
CA GLN A 275 44.38 -9.46 26.84
C GLN A 275 44.94 -8.18 26.24
N GLY A 276 46.03 -8.28 25.48
CA GLY A 276 46.72 -7.12 24.87
C GLY A 276 47.45 -6.21 25.87
N ILE A 277 47.37 -6.49 27.16
CA ILE A 277 48.04 -5.81 28.27
C ILE A 277 48.52 -6.86 29.29
N PRO A 278 49.63 -6.66 30.01
CA PRO A 278 50.03 -7.57 31.07
C PRO A 278 48.92 -7.74 32.12
N GLN A 279 48.78 -8.97 32.62
CA GLN A 279 47.81 -9.28 33.66
C GLN A 279 48.11 -8.48 34.94
N ASP A 280 47.09 -7.83 35.50
CA ASP A 280 47.17 -7.02 36.72
C ASP A 280 45.85 -7.13 37.47
N THR A 281 45.77 -8.08 38.40
CA THR A 281 44.56 -8.37 39.18
C THR A 281 44.20 -7.23 40.14
N ALA A 282 45.19 -6.46 40.60
CA ALA A 282 44.94 -5.29 41.45
C ALA A 282 44.25 -4.17 40.66
N LYS A 283 44.71 -3.88 39.42
CA LYS A 283 44.03 -2.92 38.53
C LYS A 283 42.66 -3.41 38.08
N ALA A 284 42.51 -4.71 37.83
CA ALA A 284 41.21 -5.30 37.53
C ALA A 284 40.23 -5.05 38.69
N ALA A 285 40.64 -5.33 39.93
CA ALA A 285 39.81 -5.09 41.11
C ALA A 285 39.44 -3.61 41.29
N TYR A 286 40.40 -2.70 41.06
CA TYR A 286 40.15 -1.26 41.09
C TYR A 286 39.03 -0.82 40.13
N TRP A 287 39.12 -1.23 38.86
CA TRP A 287 38.12 -0.86 37.85
C TRP A 287 36.78 -1.57 38.06
N LEU A 288 36.79 -2.83 38.51
CA LEU A 288 35.59 -3.56 38.91
C LEU A 288 34.89 -2.86 40.08
N ASN A 289 35.62 -2.40 41.09
CA ASN A 289 35.06 -1.67 42.23
C ASN A 289 34.34 -0.38 41.76
N LYS A 290 34.98 0.41 40.90
CA LYS A 290 34.35 1.60 40.32
C LYS A 290 33.07 1.30 39.56
N ALA A 291 33.05 0.22 38.79
CA ALA A 291 31.85 -0.21 38.07
C ALA A 291 30.76 -0.72 39.03
N ALA A 292 31.15 -1.46 40.08
CA ALA A 292 30.26 -2.02 41.08
C ALA A 292 29.57 -0.93 41.94
N LEU A 293 30.30 0.14 42.30
CA LEU A 293 29.75 1.32 43.00
C LEU A 293 28.65 2.02 42.18
N GLN A 294 28.72 1.92 40.85
CA GLN A 294 27.67 2.39 39.93
C GLN A 294 26.54 1.37 39.71
N SER A 295 26.42 0.38 40.58
CA SER A 295 25.43 -0.69 40.49
C SER A 295 25.49 -1.53 39.21
N ASN A 296 26.68 -1.65 38.58
CA ASN A 296 26.85 -2.62 37.51
C ASN A 296 26.79 -4.05 38.09
N PRO A 297 25.78 -4.87 37.73
CA PRO A 297 25.57 -6.17 38.35
C PRO A 297 26.69 -7.17 38.01
N LYS A 298 27.23 -7.10 36.79
CA LYS A 298 28.30 -7.98 36.33
C LYS A 298 29.61 -7.65 37.04
N ALA A 299 29.91 -6.36 37.22
CA ALA A 299 31.08 -5.93 37.98
C ALA A 299 31.01 -6.35 39.45
N LYS A 300 29.84 -6.28 40.09
CA LYS A 300 29.66 -6.75 41.48
C LYS A 300 29.99 -8.24 41.64
N ILE A 301 29.51 -9.07 40.71
CA ILE A 301 29.78 -10.51 40.72
C ILE A 301 31.26 -10.77 40.48
N GLU A 302 31.84 -10.19 39.43
CA GLU A 302 33.25 -10.43 39.09
C GLU A 302 34.22 -9.89 40.14
N LEU A 303 33.88 -8.78 40.83
CA LEU A 303 34.67 -8.29 41.96
C LEU A 303 34.62 -9.27 43.13
N ALA A 304 33.43 -9.75 43.49
CA ALA A 304 33.26 -10.70 44.59
C ALA A 304 34.01 -12.01 44.33
N GLU A 305 34.02 -12.49 43.09
CA GLU A 305 34.81 -13.67 42.69
C GLU A 305 36.31 -13.38 42.79
N LEU A 306 36.77 -12.25 42.25
CA LEU A 306 38.18 -11.89 42.25
C LEU A 306 38.73 -11.77 43.67
N CYS A 307 37.98 -11.14 44.59
CA CYS A 307 38.36 -10.94 45.99
C CYS A 307 38.37 -12.22 46.85
N GLN A 308 37.96 -13.37 46.32
CA GLN A 308 38.22 -14.66 46.98
C GLN A 308 39.68 -15.10 46.80
N SER A 309 40.37 -14.57 45.79
CA SER A 309 41.73 -14.97 45.41
C SER A 309 42.80 -13.93 45.73
N ILE A 310 42.40 -12.66 45.95
CA ILE A 310 43.29 -11.54 46.25
C ILE A 310 42.76 -10.73 47.43
N ASP A 311 43.65 -10.01 48.13
CA ASP A 311 43.24 -9.08 49.18
C ASP A 311 42.62 -7.81 48.57
N CYS A 312 41.34 -7.60 48.88
CA CYS A 312 40.55 -6.45 48.42
C CYS A 312 40.19 -5.47 49.55
N THR A 313 40.73 -5.64 50.75
CA THR A 313 40.34 -4.82 51.93
C THR A 313 40.68 -3.33 51.80
N HIS A 314 41.53 -2.97 50.83
CA HIS A 314 41.98 -1.60 50.56
C HIS A 314 41.26 -0.90 49.40
N LEU A 315 40.22 -1.51 48.81
CA LEU A 315 39.44 -0.92 47.73
C LEU A 315 38.42 0.07 48.29
N GLU A 316 38.82 1.34 48.46
CA GLU A 316 37.92 2.47 48.72
C GLU A 316 37.30 3.03 47.43
#